data_AF-A0A947QKP6-F1
#
_entry.id   AF-A0A947QKP6-F1
#
_cell.length_a   1.000
_cell.length_b   1.000
_cell.length_c   1.000
_cell.angle_alpha   90.00
_cell.angle_beta   90.00
_cell.angle_gamma   90.00
#
_symmetry.space_group_name_H-M   'P 1'
#
loop_
_entity.id
_entity.type
_entity.pdbx_description
1 polymer ?
#
loop_
_entity_poly.entity_id
_entity_poly.type
_entity_poly.pdbx_seq_one_letter_code
_entity_poly.pdbx_strand_id
1 'polypeptide(L)'
;MIKNPDIAVLGGGAWGTTLGTLLSKNGYPVSLWEFDSKKSRELDKKRILHLESFEFKIPKNIVISNDIEKILSGKNIILLAVPSHFFQNTIKLIKNLNIEKSNCIFLSVVKGIKTDSLKTMTEILKEELSVPDKNICVLSGPSFAVEVARGLPTAVVAASKYIETAQTIQKLFMNRQFRVYTHHDVTGVEIGGSLKNVIAIACGISDSLGLGDNTKSAIVTRGLREMIKLGRKLGGETNTFMGLSGLGDLITTCFSKHSRNRGFGEKIGSRVSLKKALNEKMITTEGYRTAKSAYLLGKKLKFELPIINEVYRVLYRHKNPKKAVYDLMTRRAKAEIE
;
A
#
# COMPACT_ATOMS: atom_id res chain seq x y z
N MET A 1 0.65 -16.55 21.75
CA MET A 1 0.10 -16.97 20.43
C MET A 1 -1.41 -17.06 20.53
N ILE A 2 -2.14 -16.53 19.55
CA ILE A 2 -3.61 -16.63 19.49
C ILE A 2 -3.97 -18.09 19.14
N LYS A 3 -4.69 -18.79 20.02
CA LYS A 3 -5.02 -20.22 19.85
C LYS A 3 -5.99 -20.47 18.68
N ASN A 4 -6.99 -19.61 18.51
CA ASN A 4 -8.00 -19.68 17.44
C ASN A 4 -8.14 -18.30 16.76
N PRO A 5 -7.36 -18.02 15.71
CA PRO A 5 -7.42 -16.74 15.02
C PRO A 5 -8.76 -16.54 14.34
N ASP A 6 -9.41 -15.40 14.59
CA ASP A 6 -10.64 -14.96 13.93
C ASP A 6 -10.43 -13.54 13.41
N ILE A 7 -10.62 -13.37 12.10
CA ILE A 7 -10.12 -12.21 11.37
C ILE A 7 -11.26 -11.32 10.90
N ALA A 8 -11.19 -10.04 11.27
CA ALA A 8 -11.91 -8.97 10.59
C ALA A 8 -11.03 -8.34 9.52
N VAL A 9 -11.55 -8.22 8.31
CA VAL A 9 -10.96 -7.47 7.21
C VAL A 9 -11.74 -6.17 7.03
N LEU A 10 -11.09 -5.03 7.28
CA LEU A 10 -11.67 -3.72 7.08
C LEU A 10 -11.28 -3.18 5.70
N GLY A 11 -12.23 -3.24 4.75
CA GLY A 11 -12.09 -2.76 3.38
C GLY A 11 -12.44 -3.84 2.36
N GLY A 12 -13.63 -3.77 1.76
CA GLY A 12 -14.14 -4.68 0.72
C GLY A 12 -13.61 -4.42 -0.69
N GLY A 13 -12.52 -3.64 -0.81
CA GLY A 13 -11.84 -3.40 -2.09
C GLY A 13 -11.03 -4.61 -2.58
N ALA A 14 -10.37 -4.43 -3.73
CA ALA A 14 -9.56 -5.47 -4.38
C ALA A 14 -8.63 -6.22 -3.42
N TRP A 15 -7.80 -5.49 -2.67
CA TRP A 15 -6.78 -6.12 -1.84
C TRP A 15 -7.33 -6.77 -0.56
N GLY A 16 -8.23 -6.09 0.15
CA GLY A 16 -8.83 -6.63 1.36
C GLY A 16 -9.63 -7.91 1.08
N THR A 17 -10.48 -7.90 0.06
CA THR A 17 -11.24 -9.10 -0.33
C THR A 17 -10.35 -10.24 -0.79
N THR A 18 -9.27 -9.97 -1.55
CA THR A 18 -8.29 -11.01 -1.94
C THR A 18 -7.60 -11.63 -0.73
N LEU A 19 -7.14 -10.83 0.22
CA LEU A 19 -6.50 -11.33 1.45
C LEU A 19 -7.49 -12.07 2.36
N GLY A 20 -8.72 -11.58 2.49
CA GLY A 20 -9.78 -12.26 3.26
C GLY A 20 -10.12 -13.63 2.67
N THR A 21 -10.24 -13.73 1.35
CA THR A 21 -10.43 -15.02 0.66
C THR A 21 -9.21 -15.94 0.82
N LEU A 22 -8.00 -15.42 0.77
CA LEU A 22 -6.78 -16.19 1.01
C LEU A 22 -6.77 -16.80 2.42
N LEU A 23 -7.06 -15.99 3.44
CA LEU A 23 -7.15 -16.44 4.84
C LEU A 23 -8.28 -17.46 5.05
N SER A 24 -9.44 -17.23 4.44
CA SER A 24 -10.54 -18.19 4.47
C SER A 24 -10.16 -19.53 3.83
N LYS A 25 -9.40 -19.52 2.74
CA LYS A 25 -8.90 -20.75 2.09
C LYS A 25 -7.85 -21.47 2.93
N ASN A 26 -7.13 -20.73 3.78
CA ASN A 26 -6.23 -21.31 4.78
C ASN A 26 -6.97 -21.87 6.02
N GLY A 27 -8.30 -21.85 6.02
CA GLY A 27 -9.13 -22.45 7.08
C GLY A 27 -9.50 -21.51 8.22
N TYR A 28 -9.20 -20.21 8.13
CA TYR A 28 -9.53 -19.26 9.18
C TYR A 28 -10.95 -18.67 9.00
N PRO A 29 -11.70 -18.43 10.09
CA PRO A 29 -12.91 -17.63 10.05
C PRO A 29 -12.59 -16.18 9.65
N VAL A 30 -13.37 -15.64 8.70
CA VAL A 30 -13.15 -14.29 8.17
C VAL A 30 -14.47 -13.54 8.07
N SER A 31 -14.48 -12.31 8.58
CA SER A 31 -15.50 -11.31 8.33
C SER A 31 -14.90 -10.16 7.50
N LEU A 32 -15.66 -9.62 6.55
CA LEU A 32 -15.26 -8.57 5.63
C LEU A 32 -16.21 -7.38 5.75
N TRP A 33 -15.64 -6.23 6.11
CA TRP A 33 -16.35 -4.97 6.15
C TRP A 33 -16.20 -4.20 4.84
N GLU A 34 -17.33 -3.84 4.23
CA GLU A 34 -17.39 -2.89 3.12
C GLU A 34 -18.19 -1.65 3.55
N PHE A 35 -17.56 -0.48 3.48
CA PHE A 35 -18.12 0.77 3.97
C PHE A 35 -19.42 1.15 3.23
N ASP A 36 -19.43 1.01 1.90
CA ASP A 36 -20.60 1.36 1.09
C ASP A 36 -21.67 0.26 1.22
N SER A 37 -22.84 0.62 1.76
CA SER A 37 -23.91 -0.34 2.01
C SER A 37 -24.46 -1.01 0.74
N LYS A 38 -24.49 -0.30 -0.39
CA LYS A 38 -24.93 -0.87 -1.67
C LYS A 38 -23.92 -1.89 -2.18
N LYS A 39 -22.63 -1.54 -2.16
CA LYS A 39 -21.54 -2.47 -2.53
C LYS A 39 -21.46 -3.66 -1.60
N SER A 40 -21.62 -3.45 -0.29
CA SER A 40 -21.64 -4.55 0.68
C SER A 40 -22.74 -5.56 0.37
N ARG A 41 -23.97 -5.10 0.11
CA ARG A 41 -25.10 -5.97 -0.26
C ARG A 41 -24.85 -6.67 -1.59
N GLU A 42 -24.26 -5.98 -2.56
CA GLU A 42 -23.91 -6.56 -3.84
C GLU A 42 -22.85 -7.67 -3.69
N LEU A 43 -21.77 -7.41 -2.95
CA LEU A 43 -20.71 -8.38 -2.68
C LEU A 43 -21.25 -9.59 -1.92
N ASP A 44 -22.11 -9.38 -0.91
CA ASP A 44 -22.72 -10.46 -0.13
C ASP A 44 -23.67 -11.32 -0.97
N LYS A 45 -24.49 -10.70 -1.82
CA LYS A 45 -25.43 -11.42 -2.69
C LYS A 45 -24.74 -12.15 -3.84
N LYS A 46 -23.85 -11.46 -4.56
CA LYS A 46 -23.24 -12.00 -5.79
C LYS A 46 -22.02 -12.87 -5.50
N ARG A 47 -21.32 -12.63 -4.39
CA ARG A 47 -20.06 -13.31 -4.04
C ARG A 47 -19.01 -13.26 -5.15
N ILE A 48 -19.00 -12.16 -5.90
CA ILE A 48 -18.08 -11.91 -7.01
C ILE A 48 -17.50 -10.50 -6.84
N LEU A 49 -16.18 -10.40 -6.95
CA LEU A 49 -15.45 -9.15 -7.06
C LEU A 49 -14.81 -9.06 -8.45
N HIS A 50 -15.08 -7.98 -9.18
CA HIS A 50 -14.45 -7.75 -10.48
C HIS A 50 -13.05 -7.13 -10.29
N LEU A 51 -12.01 -7.88 -10.68
CA LEU A 51 -10.61 -7.48 -10.65
C LEU A 51 -10.10 -7.37 -12.08
N GLU A 52 -10.16 -6.16 -12.65
CA GLU A 52 -9.85 -5.93 -14.07
C GLU A 52 -10.71 -6.84 -14.97
N SER A 53 -10.10 -7.75 -15.74
CA SER A 53 -10.78 -8.74 -16.59
C SER A 53 -11.06 -10.07 -15.88
N PHE A 54 -10.86 -10.17 -14.57
CA PHE A 54 -11.00 -11.40 -13.81
C PHE A 54 -12.13 -11.30 -12.77
N GLU A 55 -13.06 -12.25 -12.82
CA GLU A 55 -14.10 -12.38 -11.79
C GLU A 55 -13.60 -13.26 -10.63
N PHE A 56 -13.42 -12.64 -9.47
CA PHE A 56 -12.93 -13.31 -8.29
C PHE A 56 -14.09 -13.77 -7.40
N LYS A 57 -14.23 -15.09 -7.24
CA LYS A 57 -15.26 -15.70 -6.39
C LYS A 57 -14.88 -15.59 -4.91
N ILE A 58 -15.81 -15.09 -4.11
CA ILE A 58 -15.69 -14.94 -2.66
C ILE A 58 -16.35 -16.17 -2.00
N PRO A 59 -15.65 -16.90 -1.11
CA PRO A 59 -16.23 -18.04 -0.39
C PRO A 59 -17.49 -17.67 0.40
N LYS A 60 -18.47 -18.58 0.46
CA LYS A 60 -19.75 -18.38 1.17
C LYS A 60 -19.59 -18.24 2.69
N ASN A 61 -18.54 -18.84 3.25
CA ASN A 61 -18.25 -18.81 4.68
C ASN A 61 -17.65 -17.47 5.14
N ILE A 62 -17.32 -16.54 4.24
CA ILE A 62 -16.92 -15.19 4.62
C ILE A 62 -18.17 -14.39 4.97
N VAL A 63 -18.23 -13.80 6.16
CA VAL A 63 -19.33 -12.91 6.54
C VAL A 63 -19.06 -11.53 5.93
N ILE A 64 -19.96 -10.99 5.11
CA ILE A 64 -19.80 -9.67 4.48
C ILE A 64 -20.88 -8.73 5.04
N SER A 65 -20.48 -7.54 5.51
CA SER A 65 -21.43 -6.55 6.02
C SER A 65 -20.86 -5.13 6.00
N ASN A 66 -21.73 -4.12 5.98
CA ASN A 66 -21.36 -2.72 6.22
C ASN A 66 -21.43 -2.33 7.70
N ASP A 67 -21.94 -3.22 8.57
CA ASP A 67 -21.96 -3.06 10.02
C ASP A 67 -20.58 -3.40 10.60
N ILE A 68 -19.83 -2.38 10.99
CA ILE A 68 -18.46 -2.55 11.49
C ILE A 68 -18.41 -3.24 12.86
N GLU A 69 -19.41 -3.03 13.71
CA GLU A 69 -19.46 -3.63 15.05
C GLU A 69 -19.68 -5.14 14.95
N LYS A 70 -20.63 -5.54 14.09
CA LYS A 70 -20.84 -6.95 13.76
C LYS A 70 -19.59 -7.62 13.19
N ILE A 71 -18.84 -6.93 12.33
CA ILE A 71 -17.64 -7.48 11.70
C ILE A 71 -16.51 -7.68 12.73
N LEU A 72 -16.37 -6.76 13.70
CA LEU A 72 -15.29 -6.75 14.68
C LEU A 72 -15.58 -7.55 15.96
N SER A 73 -16.84 -7.86 16.25
CA SER A 73 -17.22 -8.61 17.45
C SER A 73 -16.51 -9.96 17.55
N GLY A 74 -15.84 -10.20 18.68
CA GLY A 74 -15.10 -11.43 18.97
C GLY A 74 -13.81 -11.65 18.16
N LYS A 75 -13.39 -10.69 17.34
CA LYS A 75 -12.20 -10.83 16.48
C LYS A 75 -10.91 -10.52 17.23
N ASN A 76 -9.85 -11.23 16.85
CA ASN A 76 -8.52 -11.08 17.47
C ASN A 76 -7.43 -10.70 16.45
N ILE A 77 -7.74 -10.73 15.14
CA ILE A 77 -6.93 -10.11 14.09
C ILE A 77 -7.78 -9.09 13.35
N ILE A 78 -7.29 -7.85 13.26
CA ILE A 78 -7.94 -6.76 12.52
C ILE A 78 -7.03 -6.38 11.34
N LEU A 79 -7.37 -6.86 10.15
CA LEU A 79 -6.69 -6.55 8.90
C LEU A 79 -7.23 -5.25 8.32
N LEU A 80 -6.39 -4.22 8.26
CA LEU A 80 -6.73 -2.89 7.77
C LEU A 80 -6.32 -2.77 6.30
N ALA A 81 -7.31 -2.79 5.40
CA ALA A 81 -7.13 -2.73 3.94
C ALA A 81 -7.86 -1.55 3.28
N VAL A 82 -8.24 -0.53 4.07
CA VAL A 82 -8.85 0.70 3.56
C VAL A 82 -7.81 1.59 2.87
N PRO A 83 -8.20 2.42 1.89
CA PRO A 83 -7.31 3.44 1.34
C PRO A 83 -6.74 4.38 2.42
N SER A 84 -5.51 4.86 2.25
CA SER A 84 -4.79 5.61 3.29
C SER A 84 -5.51 6.87 3.76
N HIS A 85 -6.21 7.55 2.85
CA HIS A 85 -6.96 8.76 3.16
C HIS A 85 -8.24 8.52 3.97
N PHE A 86 -8.77 7.29 3.99
CA PHE A 86 -9.86 6.90 4.87
C PHE A 86 -9.38 6.25 6.17
N PHE A 87 -8.11 5.85 6.24
CA PHE A 87 -7.53 5.10 7.34
C PHE A 87 -7.85 5.70 8.71
N GLN A 88 -7.48 6.97 8.95
CA GLN A 88 -7.70 7.61 10.25
C GLN A 88 -9.19 7.64 10.63
N ASN A 89 -10.09 7.89 9.67
CA ASN A 89 -11.54 7.89 9.95
C ASN A 89 -12.02 6.48 10.32
N THR A 90 -11.55 5.44 9.63
CA THR A 90 -11.82 4.05 10.01
C THR A 90 -11.29 3.73 11.41
N ILE A 91 -10.08 4.18 11.75
CA ILE A 91 -9.51 4.00 13.09
C ILE A 91 -10.34 4.69 14.18
N LYS A 92 -10.87 5.89 13.91
CA LYS A 92 -11.79 6.59 14.81
C LYS A 92 -13.12 5.85 15.02
N LEU A 93 -13.64 5.17 13.99
CA LEU A 93 -14.82 4.31 14.15
C LEU A 93 -14.53 3.17 15.14
N ILE A 94 -13.39 2.48 14.99
CA ILE A 94 -12.97 1.40 15.89
C ILE A 94 -12.78 1.90 17.33
N LYS A 95 -12.26 3.13 17.49
CA LYS A 95 -12.01 3.73 18.81
C LYS A 95 -13.27 3.75 19.68
N ASN A 96 -14.40 4.08 19.06
CA ASN A 96 -15.69 4.25 19.71
C ASN A 96 -16.40 2.92 20.02
N LEU A 97 -15.86 1.79 19.57
CA LEU A 97 -16.42 0.47 19.81
C LEU A 97 -15.83 -0.17 21.08
N ASN A 98 -16.66 -0.98 21.74
CA ASN A 98 -16.27 -1.74 22.94
C ASN A 98 -15.49 -3.02 22.56
N ILE A 99 -14.29 -2.82 22.00
CA ILE A 99 -13.37 -3.89 21.62
C ILE A 99 -12.17 -3.87 22.56
N GLU A 100 -11.78 -5.03 23.08
CA GLU A 100 -10.54 -5.21 23.85
C GLU A 100 -9.30 -5.14 22.93
N LYS A 101 -8.88 -3.92 22.62
CA LYS A 101 -7.78 -3.61 21.69
C LYS A 101 -6.45 -4.27 22.09
N SER A 102 -6.22 -4.48 23.39
CA SER A 102 -5.04 -5.14 23.94
C SER A 102 -4.91 -6.62 23.55
N ASN A 103 -6.02 -7.26 23.15
CA ASN A 103 -6.07 -8.66 22.77
C ASN A 103 -6.09 -8.86 21.24
N CYS A 104 -6.07 -7.77 20.47
CA CYS A 104 -6.12 -7.80 19.01
C CYS A 104 -4.76 -7.50 18.38
N ILE A 105 -4.39 -8.25 17.33
CA ILE A 105 -3.32 -7.83 16.41
C ILE A 105 -3.93 -6.98 15.30
N PHE A 106 -3.39 -5.77 15.10
CA PHE A 106 -3.71 -4.89 14.00
C PHE A 106 -2.71 -5.10 12.87
N LEU A 107 -3.20 -5.64 11.75
CA LEU A 107 -2.41 -5.88 10.55
C LEU A 107 -2.70 -4.81 9.51
N SER A 108 -1.78 -3.88 9.30
CA SER A 108 -1.90 -2.89 8.23
C SER A 108 -1.39 -3.47 6.91
N VAL A 109 -2.19 -3.37 5.85
CA VAL A 109 -1.73 -3.60 4.46
C VAL A 109 -1.81 -2.33 3.61
N VAL A 110 -1.99 -1.19 4.28
CA VAL A 110 -2.21 0.11 3.66
C VAL A 110 -0.86 0.75 3.31
N LYS A 111 -0.72 1.17 2.05
CA LYS A 111 0.51 1.75 1.50
C LYS A 111 0.32 3.23 1.23
N GLY A 112 0.55 4.07 2.24
CA GLY A 112 0.49 5.53 2.11
C GLY A 112 1.06 6.29 3.30
N ILE A 113 1.22 7.60 3.13
CA ILE A 113 1.63 8.54 4.19
C ILE A 113 0.56 9.62 4.28
N LYS A 114 0.02 9.85 5.48
CA LYS A 114 -1.05 10.84 5.67
C LYS A 114 -0.54 12.26 5.41
N THR A 115 -1.20 12.97 4.50
CA THR A 115 -0.72 14.27 3.98
C THR A 115 -0.57 15.35 5.04
N ASP A 116 -1.52 15.47 5.97
CA ASP A 116 -1.55 16.63 6.87
C ASP A 116 -0.60 16.47 8.06
N SER A 117 -0.49 15.25 8.60
CA SER A 117 0.39 14.94 9.73
C SER A 117 1.75 14.39 9.30
N LEU A 118 1.91 13.99 8.04
CA LEU A 118 3.09 13.29 7.50
C LEU A 118 3.43 12.00 8.26
N LYS A 119 2.42 11.37 8.86
CA LYS A 119 2.56 10.13 9.65
C LYS A 119 2.28 8.89 8.80
N THR A 120 2.97 7.81 9.13
CA THR A 120 2.73 6.44 8.68
C THR A 120 1.41 5.91 9.23
N MET A 121 0.94 4.77 8.70
CA MET A 121 -0.33 4.19 9.13
C MET A 121 -0.20 3.61 10.53
N THR A 122 0.94 3.00 10.87
CA THR A 122 1.17 2.49 12.23
C THR A 122 1.35 3.59 13.28
N GLU A 123 1.91 4.75 12.94
CA GLU A 123 1.92 5.91 13.85
C GLU A 123 0.50 6.40 14.15
N ILE A 124 -0.37 6.44 13.14
CA ILE A 124 -1.78 6.79 13.32
C ILE A 124 -2.50 5.77 14.21
N LEU A 125 -2.23 4.47 14.02
CA LEU A 125 -2.80 3.43 14.89
C LEU A 125 -2.44 3.63 16.35
N LYS A 126 -1.17 3.89 16.64
CA LYS A 126 -0.68 4.09 18.01
C LYS A 126 -1.29 5.33 18.63
N GLU A 127 -1.32 6.43 17.90
CA GLU A 127 -1.85 7.70 18.40
C GLU A 127 -3.36 7.64 18.67
N GLU A 128 -4.14 7.08 17.74
CA GLU A 128 -5.59 7.13 17.84
C GLU A 128 -6.18 6.06 18.77
N LEU A 129 -5.58 4.87 18.77
CA LEU A 129 -6.10 3.69 19.49
C LEU A 129 -5.22 3.22 20.65
N SER A 130 -4.05 3.83 20.88
CA SER A 130 -3.10 3.40 21.91
C SER A 130 -2.72 1.92 21.81
N VAL A 131 -2.62 1.40 20.57
CA VAL A 131 -2.28 -0.01 20.33
C VAL A 131 -0.82 -0.26 20.72
N PRO A 132 -0.54 -1.27 21.57
CA PRO A 132 0.84 -1.64 21.90
C PRO A 132 1.64 -2.07 20.67
N ASP A 133 2.95 -1.77 20.65
CA ASP A 133 3.84 -2.15 19.54
C ASP A 133 3.83 -3.67 19.24
N LYS A 134 3.67 -4.50 20.28
CA LYS A 134 3.54 -5.96 20.17
C LYS A 134 2.29 -6.42 19.42
N ASN A 135 1.29 -5.55 19.28
CA ASN A 135 0.04 -5.85 18.60
C ASN A 135 -0.01 -5.28 17.17
N ILE A 136 1.06 -4.68 16.67
CA ILE A 136 1.08 -4.06 15.33
C ILE A 136 1.92 -4.90 14.39
N CYS A 137 1.38 -5.15 13.20
CA CYS A 137 2.09 -5.79 12.10
C CYS A 137 1.75 -5.10 10.77
N VAL A 138 2.68 -5.14 9.82
CA VAL A 138 2.51 -4.60 8.47
C VAL A 138 2.78 -5.70 7.46
N LEU A 139 1.92 -5.87 6.47
CA LEU A 139 2.15 -6.78 5.33
C LEU A 139 2.40 -5.96 4.05
N SER A 140 3.54 -6.15 3.42
CA SER A 140 3.87 -5.45 2.17
C SER A 140 4.81 -6.29 1.28
N GLY A 141 4.91 -5.92 0.01
CA GLY A 141 5.66 -6.65 -1.00
C GLY A 141 4.99 -6.58 -2.38
N PRO A 142 5.62 -7.21 -3.39
CA PRO A 142 5.07 -7.32 -4.75
C PRO A 142 3.86 -8.26 -4.74
N SER A 143 2.65 -7.70 -4.70
CA SER A 143 1.44 -8.47 -4.40
C SER A 143 0.19 -7.91 -5.08
N PHE A 144 0.17 -7.87 -6.42
CA PHE A 144 -1.03 -7.41 -7.12
C PHE A 144 -2.23 -8.30 -6.80
N ALA A 145 -3.34 -7.67 -6.40
CA ALA A 145 -4.54 -8.38 -6.00
C ALA A 145 -5.04 -9.36 -7.07
N VAL A 146 -4.97 -8.99 -8.35
CA VAL A 146 -5.40 -9.85 -9.47
C VAL A 146 -4.54 -11.12 -9.60
N GLU A 147 -3.24 -11.04 -9.37
CA GLU A 147 -2.33 -12.19 -9.44
C GLU A 147 -2.53 -13.13 -8.25
N VAL A 148 -2.63 -12.57 -7.04
CA VAL A 148 -2.93 -13.34 -5.83
C VAL A 148 -4.32 -13.99 -5.91
N ALA A 149 -5.31 -13.27 -6.44
CA ALA A 149 -6.67 -13.79 -6.64
C ALA A 149 -6.71 -14.96 -7.64
N ARG A 150 -5.82 -14.96 -8.65
CA ARG A 150 -5.63 -16.06 -9.60
C ARG A 150 -4.82 -17.23 -9.02
N GLY A 151 -4.28 -17.10 -7.81
CA GLY A 151 -3.46 -18.13 -7.18
C GLY A 151 -2.04 -18.22 -7.75
N LEU A 152 -1.53 -17.13 -8.33
CA LEU A 152 -0.14 -17.11 -8.80
C LEU A 152 0.83 -16.97 -7.62
N PRO A 153 2.02 -17.60 -7.68
CA PRO A 153 3.03 -17.50 -6.63
C PRO A 153 3.37 -16.05 -6.28
N THR A 154 3.25 -15.70 -5.01
CA THR A 154 3.47 -14.35 -4.50
C THR A 154 4.33 -14.38 -3.24
N ALA A 155 5.30 -13.47 -3.13
CA ALA A 155 6.15 -13.33 -1.95
C ALA A 155 5.99 -11.95 -1.32
N VAL A 156 5.80 -11.91 0.00
CA VAL A 156 5.65 -10.67 0.78
C VAL A 156 6.42 -10.74 2.10
N VAL A 157 6.51 -9.60 2.77
CA VAL A 157 7.06 -9.46 4.12
C VAL A 157 5.95 -9.10 5.10
N ALA A 158 5.93 -9.79 6.24
CA ALA A 158 5.23 -9.39 7.45
C ALA A 158 6.24 -8.76 8.43
N ALA A 159 6.06 -7.49 8.75
CA ALA A 159 6.96 -6.71 9.60
C ALA A 159 6.30 -6.34 10.93
N SER A 160 6.98 -6.61 12.05
CA SER A 160 6.58 -6.17 13.38
C SER A 160 7.81 -5.99 14.25
N LYS A 161 7.78 -5.01 15.16
CA LYS A 161 8.85 -4.85 16.17
C LYS A 161 8.99 -6.08 17.08
N TYR A 162 7.94 -6.90 17.17
CA TYR A 162 7.92 -8.15 17.94
C TYR A 162 7.82 -9.31 16.98
N ILE A 163 8.85 -10.15 16.95
CA ILE A 163 8.98 -11.22 15.96
C ILE A 163 7.84 -12.23 16.04
N GLU A 164 7.30 -12.48 17.24
CA GLU A 164 6.18 -13.39 17.50
C GLU A 164 4.91 -12.94 16.77
N THR A 165 4.71 -11.62 16.65
CA THR A 165 3.58 -11.02 15.94
C THR A 165 3.76 -11.18 14.44
N ALA A 166 4.96 -10.93 13.92
CA ALA A 166 5.28 -11.19 12.51
C ALA A 166 5.14 -12.67 12.15
N GLN A 167 5.61 -13.58 13.01
CA GLN A 167 5.48 -15.03 12.85
C GLN A 167 4.03 -15.51 12.92
N THR A 168 3.20 -14.89 13.77
CA THR A 168 1.77 -15.16 13.81
C THR A 168 1.15 -14.84 12.46
N ILE A 169 1.37 -13.63 11.91
CA ILE A 169 0.87 -13.25 10.58
C ILE A 169 1.46 -14.12 9.47
N GLN A 170 2.74 -14.48 9.54
CA GLN A 170 3.36 -15.40 8.59
C GLN A 170 2.61 -16.73 8.54
N LYS A 171 2.34 -17.36 9.70
CA LYS A 171 1.61 -18.63 9.77
C LYS A 171 0.20 -18.54 9.20
N LEU A 172 -0.52 -17.44 9.45
CA LEU A 172 -1.88 -17.24 8.93
C LEU A 172 -1.94 -17.23 7.40
N PHE A 173 -0.97 -16.57 6.76
CA PHE A 173 -1.01 -16.34 5.31
C PHE A 173 -0.26 -17.40 4.50
N MET A 174 0.74 -18.04 5.08
CA MET A 174 1.67 -18.89 4.34
C MET A 174 0.98 -20.16 3.82
N ASN A 175 1.07 -20.37 2.52
CA ASN A 175 0.61 -21.58 1.85
C ASN A 175 1.43 -21.84 0.56
N ARG A 176 1.00 -22.79 -0.27
CA ARG A 176 1.70 -23.17 -1.51
C ARG A 176 1.84 -22.03 -2.54
N GLN A 177 0.97 -21.01 -2.48
CA GLN A 177 0.90 -19.91 -3.45
C GLN A 177 1.34 -18.56 -2.84
N PHE A 178 1.34 -18.43 -1.52
CA PHE A 178 1.63 -17.18 -0.83
C PHE A 178 2.73 -17.39 0.21
N ARG A 179 3.93 -16.87 -0.07
CA ARG A 179 5.10 -16.96 0.79
C ARG A 179 5.24 -15.67 1.60
N VAL A 180 5.37 -15.81 2.91
CA VAL A 180 5.58 -14.68 3.81
C VAL A 180 6.94 -14.81 4.50
N TYR A 181 7.74 -13.75 4.44
CA TYR A 181 8.99 -13.57 5.19
C TYR A 181 8.74 -12.66 6.39
N THR A 182 9.39 -12.91 7.52
CA THR A 182 9.29 -12.02 8.69
C THR A 182 10.37 -10.96 8.66
N HIS A 183 10.06 -9.78 9.20
CA HIS A 183 11.00 -8.67 9.32
C HIS A 183 10.69 -7.86 10.60
N HIS A 184 11.66 -7.15 11.17
CA HIS A 184 11.45 -6.30 12.35
C HIS A 184 11.22 -4.82 12.02
N ASP A 185 11.87 -4.32 10.96
CA ASP A 185 11.71 -2.93 10.49
C ASP A 185 10.32 -2.62 9.88
N VAL A 186 9.38 -2.26 10.75
CA VAL A 186 8.03 -1.79 10.38
C VAL A 186 8.10 -0.51 9.53
N THR A 187 8.95 0.43 9.91
CA THR A 187 9.01 1.75 9.28
C THR A 187 9.52 1.65 7.85
N GLY A 188 10.62 0.92 7.61
CA GLY A 188 11.14 0.71 6.26
C GLY A 188 10.13 0.01 5.35
N VAL A 189 9.38 -0.97 5.86
CA VAL A 189 8.33 -1.66 5.11
C VAL A 189 7.17 -0.74 4.72
N GLU A 190 6.67 0.10 5.62
CA GLU A 190 5.61 1.07 5.32
C GLU A 190 6.08 2.15 4.34
N ILE A 191 7.27 2.72 4.56
CA ILE A 191 7.81 3.78 3.73
C ILE A 191 8.14 3.25 2.33
N GLY A 192 8.76 2.07 2.22
CA GLY A 192 9.05 1.40 0.96
C GLY A 192 7.78 1.18 0.13
N GLY A 193 6.75 0.56 0.74
CA GLY A 193 5.47 0.30 0.10
C GLY A 193 4.72 1.57 -0.34
N SER A 194 4.90 2.67 0.40
CA SER A 194 4.26 3.95 0.12
C SER A 194 4.96 4.72 -1.01
N LEU A 195 6.27 4.96 -0.88
CA LEU A 195 7.02 5.83 -1.79
C LEU A 195 7.19 5.24 -3.19
N LYS A 196 7.23 3.91 -3.32
CA LYS A 196 7.29 3.23 -4.64
C LYS A 196 6.17 3.64 -5.59
N ASN A 197 5.00 3.98 -5.05
CA ASN A 197 3.86 4.44 -5.85
C ASN A 197 4.14 5.79 -6.54
N VAL A 198 4.96 6.66 -5.95
CA VAL A 198 5.37 7.94 -6.55
C VAL A 198 6.34 7.69 -7.72
N ILE A 199 7.30 6.79 -7.52
CA ILE A 199 8.27 6.41 -8.56
C ILE A 199 7.58 5.71 -9.73
N ALA A 200 6.56 4.89 -9.45
CA ALA A 200 5.74 4.27 -10.50
C ALA A 200 4.99 5.29 -11.37
N ILE A 201 4.55 6.42 -10.79
CA ILE A 201 3.95 7.52 -11.59
C ILE A 201 5.00 8.12 -12.51
N ALA A 202 6.23 8.36 -12.03
CA ALA A 202 7.32 8.84 -12.88
C ALA A 202 7.61 7.88 -14.04
N CYS A 203 7.62 6.57 -13.77
CA CYS A 203 7.79 5.53 -14.79
C CYS A 203 6.65 5.56 -15.82
N GLY A 204 5.39 5.70 -15.39
CA GLY A 204 4.26 5.83 -16.31
C GLY A 204 4.32 7.08 -17.19
N ILE A 205 4.75 8.21 -16.62
CA ILE A 205 5.00 9.43 -17.41
C ILE A 205 6.10 9.17 -18.46
N SER A 206 7.18 8.51 -18.06
CA SER A 206 8.28 8.12 -18.95
C SER A 206 7.78 7.21 -20.09
N ASP A 207 6.93 6.23 -19.79
CA ASP A 207 6.33 5.31 -20.77
C ASP A 207 5.53 6.09 -21.83
N SER A 208 4.65 7.01 -21.39
CA SER A 208 3.83 7.82 -22.29
C SER A 208 4.65 8.79 -23.16
N LEU A 209 5.77 9.29 -22.64
CA LEU A 209 6.68 10.17 -23.39
C LEU A 209 7.60 9.40 -24.35
N GLY A 210 7.58 8.07 -24.36
CA GLY A 210 8.39 7.25 -25.26
C GLY A 210 9.90 7.32 -24.96
N LEU A 211 10.30 7.52 -23.69
CA LEU A 211 11.71 7.73 -23.32
C LEU A 211 12.55 6.44 -23.25
N GLY A 212 11.93 5.27 -23.47
CA GLY A 212 12.57 3.96 -23.49
C GLY A 212 12.95 3.38 -22.12
N ASP A 213 13.37 2.12 -22.14
CA ASP A 213 13.64 1.32 -20.94
C ASP A 213 14.89 1.77 -20.18
N ASN A 214 15.87 2.37 -20.85
CA ASN A 214 17.06 2.95 -20.21
C ASN A 214 16.66 4.05 -19.22
N THR A 215 15.81 4.98 -19.66
CA THR A 215 15.30 6.08 -18.83
C THR A 215 14.48 5.54 -17.67
N LYS A 216 13.63 4.55 -17.93
CA LYS A 216 12.80 3.92 -16.90
C LYS A 216 13.65 3.22 -15.83
N SER A 217 14.70 2.51 -16.25
CA SER A 217 15.66 1.86 -15.35
C SER A 217 16.42 2.88 -14.49
N ALA A 218 16.81 4.02 -15.08
CA ALA A 218 17.41 5.12 -14.34
C ALA A 218 16.43 5.72 -13.30
N ILE A 219 15.16 5.92 -13.65
CA ILE A 219 14.12 6.39 -12.72
C ILE A 219 13.96 5.43 -11.55
N VAL A 220 13.89 4.11 -11.80
CA VAL A 220 13.75 3.10 -10.75
C VAL A 220 14.96 3.12 -9.81
N THR A 221 16.17 3.13 -10.38
CA THR A 221 17.42 3.10 -9.60
C THR A 221 17.58 4.35 -8.73
N ARG A 222 17.39 5.54 -9.32
CA ARG A 222 17.48 6.82 -8.59
C ARG A 222 16.31 7.01 -7.64
N GLY A 223 15.13 6.53 -8.00
CA GLY A 223 13.94 6.53 -7.15
C GLY A 223 14.11 5.68 -5.90
N LEU A 224 14.72 4.50 -6.01
CA LEU A 224 15.06 3.67 -4.86
C LEU A 224 16.00 4.41 -3.90
N ARG A 225 16.98 5.15 -4.43
CA ARG A 225 17.87 5.96 -3.59
C ARG A 225 17.13 7.07 -2.84
N GLU A 226 16.17 7.74 -3.47
CA GLU A 226 15.29 8.71 -2.81
C GLU A 226 14.45 8.06 -1.70
N MET A 227 13.93 6.85 -1.96
CA MET A 227 13.18 6.07 -0.98
C MET A 227 14.03 5.71 0.24
N ILE A 228 15.24 5.19 0.02
CA ILE A 228 16.20 4.85 1.09
C ILE A 228 16.56 6.09 1.89
N LYS A 229 16.91 7.20 1.22
CA LYS A 229 17.30 8.45 1.88
C LYS A 229 16.20 8.95 2.81
N LEU A 230 14.96 8.98 2.34
CA LEU A 230 13.83 9.44 3.13
C LEU A 230 13.50 8.44 4.25
N GLY A 231 13.47 7.14 3.93
CA GLY A 231 13.15 6.07 4.87
C GLY A 231 14.11 5.95 6.03
N ARG A 232 15.42 6.02 5.78
CA ARG A 232 16.46 6.03 6.83
C ARG A 232 16.27 7.17 7.81
N LYS A 233 15.92 8.36 7.31
CA LYS A 233 15.69 9.52 8.17
C LYS A 233 14.45 9.37 9.05
N LEU A 234 13.49 8.56 8.63
CA LEU A 234 12.30 8.22 9.40
C LEU A 234 12.50 7.01 10.33
N GLY A 235 13.68 6.39 10.33
CA GLY A 235 14.03 5.26 11.21
C GLY A 235 14.00 3.88 10.54
N GLY A 236 13.82 3.80 9.22
CA GLY A 236 13.92 2.54 8.47
C GLY A 236 15.35 2.11 8.17
N GLU A 237 15.55 0.84 7.92
CA GLU A 237 16.84 0.22 7.62
C GLU A 237 17.08 0.15 6.11
N THR A 238 18.32 0.41 5.67
CA THR A 238 18.69 0.35 4.25
C THR A 238 18.37 -0.99 3.62
N ASN A 239 18.66 -2.10 4.32
CA ASN A 239 18.48 -3.45 3.82
C ASN A 239 17.00 -3.78 3.55
N THR A 240 16.07 -3.20 4.30
CA THR A 240 14.64 -3.35 4.08
C THR A 240 14.21 -2.83 2.71
N PHE A 241 14.78 -1.71 2.26
CA PHE A 241 14.52 -1.16 0.94
C PHE A 241 15.12 -2.00 -0.20
N MET A 242 16.13 -2.82 0.08
CA MET A 242 16.69 -3.76 -0.90
C MET A 242 15.88 -5.07 -0.99
N GLY A 243 14.93 -5.29 -0.08
CA GLY A 243 14.07 -6.47 -0.03
C GLY A 243 12.74 -6.35 -0.78
N LEU A 244 11.80 -7.24 -0.45
CA LEU A 244 10.50 -7.35 -1.11
C LEU A 244 9.63 -6.08 -0.98
N SER A 245 9.61 -5.44 0.19
CA SER A 245 8.79 -4.25 0.45
C SER A 245 9.36 -2.96 -0.17
N GLY A 246 10.64 -2.96 -0.56
CA GLY A 246 11.30 -1.87 -1.26
C GLY A 246 11.48 -2.20 -2.75
N LEU A 247 12.67 -2.67 -3.12
CA LEU A 247 13.08 -2.96 -4.49
C LEU A 247 12.11 -3.91 -5.22
N GLY A 248 11.69 -5.00 -4.57
CA GLY A 248 10.78 -5.97 -5.18
C GLY A 248 9.46 -5.32 -5.60
N ASP A 249 8.75 -4.71 -4.65
CA ASP A 249 7.48 -4.04 -4.91
C ASP A 249 7.66 -2.82 -5.85
N LEU A 250 8.79 -2.12 -5.77
CA LEU A 250 9.13 -1.02 -6.67
C LEU A 250 9.21 -1.49 -8.12
N ILE A 251 10.00 -2.53 -8.43
CA ILE A 251 10.14 -3.09 -9.78
C ILE A 251 8.77 -3.54 -10.29
N THR A 252 8.08 -4.39 -9.51
CA THR A 252 6.75 -4.90 -9.89
C THR A 252 5.78 -3.77 -10.23
N THR A 253 5.82 -2.67 -9.48
CA THR A 253 4.91 -1.53 -9.68
C THR A 253 5.34 -0.61 -10.82
N CYS A 254 6.63 -0.49 -11.11
CA CYS A 254 7.13 0.38 -12.18
C CYS A 254 7.01 -0.27 -13.55
N PHE A 255 7.05 -1.61 -13.65
CA PHE A 255 7.05 -2.32 -14.93
C PHE A 255 5.72 -3.00 -15.27
N SER A 256 4.88 -3.36 -14.29
CA SER A 256 3.64 -4.09 -14.57
C SER A 256 2.51 -3.20 -15.10
N LYS A 257 1.77 -3.73 -16.09
CA LYS A 257 0.52 -3.13 -16.56
C LYS A 257 -0.59 -3.07 -15.49
N HIS A 258 -0.53 -3.94 -14.49
CA HIS A 258 -1.48 -3.98 -13.36
C HIS A 258 -1.26 -2.83 -12.35
N SER A 259 -0.15 -2.08 -12.50
CA SER A 259 0.13 -0.92 -11.67
C SER A 259 -0.78 0.24 -12.01
N ARG A 260 -1.75 0.49 -11.14
CA ARG A 260 -2.64 1.66 -11.24
C ARG A 260 -1.91 3.00 -11.14
N ASN A 261 -0.79 3.06 -10.42
CA ASN A 261 0.03 4.27 -10.33
C ASN A 261 0.86 4.51 -11.60
N ARG A 262 1.38 3.44 -12.23
CA ARG A 262 2.04 3.54 -13.53
C ARG A 262 1.02 3.96 -14.61
N GLY A 263 -0.14 3.31 -14.66
CA GLY A 263 -1.22 3.69 -15.57
C GLY A 263 -1.73 5.13 -15.35
N PHE A 264 -1.75 5.61 -14.10
CA PHE A 264 -1.99 7.03 -13.84
C PHE A 264 -0.92 7.93 -14.45
N GLY A 265 0.36 7.59 -14.25
CA GLY A 265 1.49 8.29 -14.85
C GLY A 265 1.39 8.37 -16.38
N GLU A 266 1.01 7.28 -17.04
CA GLU A 266 0.81 7.25 -18.50
C GLU A 266 -0.23 8.28 -18.95
N LYS A 267 -1.37 8.35 -18.27
CA LYS A 267 -2.42 9.35 -18.56
C LYS A 267 -1.91 10.78 -18.39
N ILE A 268 -1.16 11.03 -17.32
CA ILE A 268 -0.58 12.35 -17.05
C ILE A 268 0.48 12.73 -18.11
N GLY A 269 1.33 11.78 -18.52
CA GLY A 269 2.29 11.96 -19.61
C GLY A 269 1.60 12.30 -20.93
N SER A 270 0.46 11.66 -21.21
CA SER A 270 -0.37 11.89 -22.40
C SER A 270 -1.24 13.15 -22.32
N ARG A 271 -0.99 14.01 -21.32
CA ARG A 271 -1.70 15.29 -21.07
C ARG A 271 -3.20 15.15 -20.81
N VAL A 272 -3.66 13.99 -20.34
CA VAL A 272 -5.02 13.87 -19.80
C VAL A 272 -5.13 14.79 -18.58
N SER A 273 -6.22 15.56 -18.49
CA SER A 273 -6.42 16.46 -17.36
C SER A 273 -6.46 15.68 -16.04
N LEU A 274 -5.89 16.25 -14.98
CA LEU A 274 -5.84 15.61 -13.66
C LEU A 274 -7.24 15.20 -13.18
N LYS A 275 -8.25 16.06 -13.40
CA LYS A 275 -9.65 15.78 -13.08
C LYS A 275 -10.17 14.54 -13.81
N LYS A 276 -9.91 14.41 -15.11
CA LYS A 276 -10.33 13.25 -15.90
C LYS A 276 -9.59 11.99 -15.45
N ALA A 277 -8.28 12.08 -15.24
CA ALA A 277 -7.46 10.96 -14.80
C ALA A 277 -7.86 10.43 -13.40
N LEU A 278 -8.33 11.30 -12.50
CA LEU A 278 -8.84 10.93 -11.17
C LEU A 278 -10.29 10.41 -11.21
N ASN A 279 -11.13 10.89 -12.13
CA ASN A 279 -12.55 10.51 -12.22
C ASN A 279 -12.80 9.18 -12.95
N GLU A 280 -11.94 8.81 -13.89
CA GLU A 280 -12.00 7.47 -14.49
C GLU A 280 -11.75 6.45 -13.36
N LYS A 281 -12.69 5.49 -13.18
CA LYS A 281 -12.82 4.46 -12.12
C LYS A 281 -11.57 3.61 -11.79
N MET A 282 -10.40 3.99 -12.26
CA MET A 282 -9.15 3.27 -12.08
C MET A 282 -8.41 3.55 -10.77
N ILE A 283 -8.63 4.65 -10.01
CA ILE A 283 -7.52 5.03 -9.12
C ILE A 283 -7.87 5.67 -7.77
N THR A 284 -7.89 4.81 -6.76
CA THR A 284 -7.23 5.13 -5.48
C THR A 284 -5.74 5.34 -5.76
N THR A 285 -5.35 6.52 -6.24
CA THR A 285 -3.93 6.84 -6.45
C THR A 285 -3.32 7.16 -5.10
N GLU A 286 -3.03 6.12 -4.33
CA GLU A 286 -2.14 6.21 -3.19
C GLU A 286 -0.88 7.00 -3.57
N GLY A 287 -0.35 6.81 -4.79
CA GLY A 287 0.77 7.57 -5.32
C GLY A 287 0.52 9.08 -5.51
N TYR A 288 -0.69 9.51 -5.91
CA TYR A 288 -1.02 10.94 -6.05
C TYR A 288 -0.89 11.64 -4.70
N ARG A 289 -1.58 11.12 -3.68
CA ARG A 289 -1.53 11.67 -2.32
C ARG A 289 -0.13 11.54 -1.71
N THR A 290 0.50 10.37 -1.87
CA THR A 290 1.85 10.11 -1.37
C THR A 290 2.88 11.04 -2.01
N ALA A 291 2.73 11.46 -3.27
CA ALA A 291 3.62 12.43 -3.90
C ALA A 291 3.63 13.77 -3.14
N LYS A 292 2.46 14.25 -2.68
CA LYS A 292 2.36 15.44 -1.84
C LYS A 292 3.02 15.21 -0.48
N SER A 293 2.71 14.10 0.19
CA SER A 293 3.29 13.77 1.51
C SER A 293 4.81 13.65 1.44
N ALA A 294 5.34 12.95 0.43
CA ALA A 294 6.77 12.74 0.22
C ALA A 294 7.51 14.05 -0.10
N TYR A 295 6.91 14.92 -0.92
CA TYR A 295 7.43 16.27 -1.19
C TYR A 295 7.51 17.11 0.10
N LEU A 296 6.43 17.14 0.89
CA LEU A 296 6.39 17.89 2.14
C LEU A 296 7.38 17.34 3.18
N LEU A 297 7.52 16.02 3.27
CA LEU A 297 8.54 15.37 4.10
C LEU A 297 9.96 15.73 3.65
N GLY A 298 10.24 15.67 2.34
CA GLY A 298 11.52 16.09 1.78
C GLY A 298 11.85 17.55 2.12
N LYS A 299 10.87 18.45 2.03
CA LYS A 299 11.02 19.85 2.45
C LYS A 299 11.28 19.99 3.94
N LYS A 300 10.48 19.34 4.79
CA LYS A 300 10.63 19.36 6.26
C LYS A 300 12.02 18.88 6.70
N LEU A 301 12.53 17.84 6.04
CA LEU A 301 13.82 17.21 6.34
C LEU A 301 15.00 17.81 5.56
N LYS A 302 14.75 18.87 4.76
CA LYS A 302 15.76 19.53 3.90
C LYS A 302 16.50 18.55 2.97
N PHE A 303 15.79 17.54 2.45
CA PHE A 303 16.33 16.61 1.47
C PHE A 303 16.03 17.02 0.03
N GLU A 304 17.05 16.93 -0.81
CA GLU A 304 16.90 16.94 -2.25
C GLU A 304 16.38 15.55 -2.70
N LEU A 305 15.13 15.53 -3.16
CA LEU A 305 14.43 14.34 -3.71
C LEU A 305 13.94 14.66 -5.15
N PRO A 306 14.85 14.66 -6.14
CA PRO A 306 14.57 15.18 -7.48
C PRO A 306 13.34 14.58 -8.17
N ILE A 307 13.23 13.26 -8.23
CA ILE A 307 12.12 12.56 -8.90
C ILE A 307 10.81 12.83 -8.17
N ILE A 308 10.79 12.68 -6.84
CA ILE A 308 9.60 12.97 -6.03
C ILE A 308 9.17 14.44 -6.20
N ASN A 309 10.12 15.37 -6.19
CA ASN A 309 9.85 16.80 -6.38
C ASN A 309 9.25 17.09 -7.76
N GLU A 310 9.76 16.46 -8.80
CA GLU A 310 9.26 16.64 -10.17
C GLU A 310 7.88 16.01 -10.37
N VAL A 311 7.65 14.81 -9.83
CA VAL A 311 6.31 14.20 -9.82
C VAL A 311 5.32 15.11 -9.09
N TYR A 312 5.69 15.66 -7.93
CA TYR A 312 4.85 16.62 -7.22
C TYR A 312 4.55 17.87 -8.07
N ARG A 313 5.55 18.45 -8.74
CA ARG A 313 5.35 19.64 -9.59
C ARG A 313 4.45 19.35 -10.78
N VAL A 314 4.58 18.19 -11.40
CA VAL A 314 3.68 17.78 -12.51
C VAL A 314 2.24 17.67 -11.99
N LEU A 315 2.04 16.97 -10.87
CA LEU A 315 0.70 16.66 -10.34
C LEU A 315 0.01 17.85 -9.68
N TYR A 316 0.73 18.68 -8.93
CA TYR A 316 0.16 19.73 -8.07
C TYR A 316 0.49 21.16 -8.52
N ARG A 317 1.45 21.33 -9.42
CA ARG A 317 1.84 22.65 -9.97
C ARG A 317 1.67 22.73 -11.48
N HIS A 318 0.99 21.73 -12.08
CA HIS A 318 0.71 21.66 -13.50
C HIS A 318 1.96 21.80 -14.39
N LYS A 319 3.12 21.39 -13.87
CA LYS A 319 4.36 21.42 -14.64
C LYS A 319 4.26 20.47 -15.82
N ASN A 320 4.70 20.93 -17.00
CA ASN A 320 4.75 20.09 -18.20
C ASN A 320 5.69 18.90 -17.98
N PRO A 321 5.25 17.64 -18.21
CA PRO A 321 6.09 16.45 -18.05
C PRO A 321 7.41 16.50 -18.83
N LYS A 322 7.43 17.03 -20.06
CA LYS A 322 8.67 17.18 -20.85
C LYS A 322 9.66 18.13 -20.18
N LYS A 323 9.17 19.20 -19.55
CA LYS A 323 10.00 20.12 -18.78
C LYS A 323 10.51 19.48 -17.48
N ALA A 324 9.73 18.58 -16.87
CA ALA A 324 10.20 17.81 -15.71
C ALA A 324 11.39 16.92 -16.07
N VAL A 325 11.34 16.24 -17.22
CA VAL A 325 12.46 15.46 -17.76
C VAL A 325 13.68 16.35 -18.03
N TYR A 326 13.49 17.49 -18.70
CA TYR A 326 14.57 18.44 -18.97
C TYR A 326 15.26 18.90 -17.68
N ASP A 327 14.49 19.31 -16.67
CA ASP A 327 15.05 19.73 -15.37
C ASP A 327 15.79 18.58 -14.67
N LEU A 328 15.38 17.32 -14.81
CA LEU A 328 16.13 16.18 -14.25
C LEU A 328 17.46 15.94 -14.95
N MET A 329 17.50 16.07 -16.28
CA MET A 329 18.69 15.83 -17.10
C MET A 329 19.72 16.96 -17.04
N THR A 330 19.28 18.19 -16.78
CA THR A 330 20.14 19.39 -16.73
C THR A 330 20.63 19.76 -15.33
N ARG A 331 20.37 18.90 -14.34
CA ARG A 331 20.90 19.07 -12.99
C ARG A 331 22.42 18.94 -13.00
N ARG A 332 23.06 19.68 -12.08
CA ARG A 332 24.50 19.58 -11.82
C ARG A 332 24.90 18.13 -11.61
N ALA A 333 25.94 17.68 -12.31
CA ALA A 333 26.51 16.35 -12.16
C ALA A 333 26.97 16.11 -10.71
N LYS A 334 26.80 14.87 -10.25
CA LYS A 334 27.12 14.40 -8.90
C LYS A 334 27.66 12.98 -8.97
N ALA A 335 28.38 12.53 -7.94
CA ALA A 335 28.81 11.15 -7.86
C ALA A 335 27.62 10.18 -7.74
N GLU A 336 27.80 8.94 -8.20
CA GLU A 336 26.75 7.92 -8.16
C GLU A 336 26.33 7.57 -6.72
N ILE A 337 27.27 7.64 -5.77
CA ILE A 337 27.07 7.44 -4.34
C ILE A 337 27.59 8.69 -3.61
N GLU A 338 26.72 9.33 -2.83
CA GLU A 338 26.97 10.51 -1.97
C GLU A 338 26.16 10.37 -0.68
#